data_AF-I4HX46-F1
#
_entry.id   AF-I4HX46-F1
#
_cell.length_a   1.000
_cell.length_b   1.000
_cell.length_c   1.000
_cell.angle_alpha   90.00
_cell.angle_beta   90.00
_cell.angle_gamma   90.00
#
_symmetry.space_group_name_H-M   'P 1'
#
loop_
_entity.id
_entity.type
_entity.pdbx_description
1 polymer ?
#
loop_
_entity_poly.entity_id
_entity_poly.type
_entity_poly.pdbx_seq_one_letter_code
_entity_poly.pdbx_strand_id
1 'polypeptide(L)'
;MENLASQLSTSVQHSSANLAAVSATSDFGNSPYFQPSAVRMIASLGVFLGRKGDGEPSVKTIWLGLGRLDDISQTWKLSDQIISPIEPP
;
A
#
# COMPACT_ATOMS: atom_id res chain seq x y z
N MET A 1 -3.39 41.82 -39.92
CA MET A 1 -4.38 41.33 -38.94
C MET A 1 -4.42 39.82 -39.08
N GLU A 2 -3.42 39.14 -38.55
CA GLU A 2 -3.21 37.73 -38.82
C GLU A 2 -3.27 36.95 -37.53
N ASN A 3 -4.30 36.11 -37.49
CA ASN A 3 -4.24 34.79 -36.89
C ASN A 3 -4.42 34.68 -35.35
N LEU A 4 -5.67 34.86 -34.91
CA LEU A 4 -6.18 34.37 -33.63
C LEU A 4 -6.72 32.92 -33.70
N ALA A 5 -6.77 32.31 -34.88
CA ALA A 5 -7.36 30.97 -35.09
C ALA A 5 -6.35 29.81 -34.97
N SER A 6 -5.05 30.06 -35.17
CA SER A 6 -3.97 29.07 -35.03
C SER A 6 -3.56 28.86 -33.57
N GLN A 7 -4.01 29.69 -32.64
CA GLN A 7 -3.72 29.55 -31.21
C GLN A 7 -4.60 28.51 -30.51
N LEU A 8 -5.70 28.07 -31.14
CA LEU A 8 -6.60 27.07 -30.56
C LEU A 8 -6.21 25.62 -30.89
N SER A 9 -5.30 25.39 -31.84
CA SER A 9 -4.92 24.02 -32.23
C SER A 9 -3.81 23.40 -31.38
N THR A 10 -3.12 24.16 -30.52
CA THR A 10 -2.01 23.64 -29.70
C THR A 10 -2.42 23.23 -28.28
N SER A 11 -3.69 23.43 -27.87
CA SER A 11 -4.12 23.16 -26.50
C SER A 11 -4.58 21.72 -26.20
N VAL A 12 -4.63 20.82 -27.19
CA VAL A 12 -5.21 19.47 -27.00
C VAL A 12 -4.17 18.37 -26.74
N GLN A 13 -2.88 18.63 -26.95
CA GLN A 13 -1.83 17.60 -26.72
C GLN A 13 -1.44 17.43 -25.24
N HIS A 14 -1.82 18.35 -24.34
CA HIS A 14 -1.50 18.24 -22.91
C HIS A 14 -2.45 17.31 -22.12
N SER A 15 -3.53 16.82 -22.73
CA SER A 15 -4.49 15.94 -22.03
C SER A 15 -4.14 14.45 -22.15
N SER A 16 -3.59 14.00 -23.29
CA SER A 16 -3.30 12.57 -23.52
C SER A 16 -2.12 12.04 -22.69
N ALA A 17 -1.18 12.89 -22.30
CA ALA A 17 -0.04 12.50 -21.46
C ALA A 17 -0.46 12.14 -20.01
N ASN A 18 -1.57 12.70 -19.53
CA ASN A 18 -2.05 12.44 -18.17
C ASN A 18 -2.73 11.06 -18.04
N LEU A 19 -3.35 10.54 -19.10
CA LEU A 19 -4.05 9.25 -19.02
C LEU A 19 -3.09 8.05 -18.89
N ALA A 20 -1.97 8.05 -19.63
CA ALA A 20 -0.97 6.99 -19.54
C ALA A 20 -0.15 7.06 -18.23
N ALA A 21 0.13 8.27 -17.73
CA ALA A 21 0.76 8.43 -16.42
C ALA A 21 -0.18 7.99 -15.28
N VAL A 22 -1.46 8.33 -15.34
CA VAL A 22 -2.48 7.88 -14.37
C VAL A 22 -2.62 6.37 -14.39
N SER A 23 -2.64 5.72 -15.56
CA SER A 23 -2.72 4.24 -15.63
C SER A 23 -1.47 3.56 -15.05
N ALA A 24 -0.27 4.09 -15.35
CA ALA A 24 0.97 3.56 -14.79
C ALA A 24 1.04 3.70 -13.25
N THR A 25 0.41 4.74 -12.68
CA THR A 25 0.29 4.86 -11.22
C THR A 25 -0.76 3.91 -10.61
N SER A 26 -1.82 3.56 -11.34
CA SER A 26 -2.81 2.59 -10.87
C SER A 26 -2.33 1.14 -10.92
N ASP A 27 -1.37 0.82 -11.79
CA ASP A 27 -0.81 -0.52 -11.90
C ASP A 27 0.05 -0.91 -10.69
N PHE A 28 0.55 0.07 -9.92
CA PHE A 28 1.27 -0.16 -8.66
C PHE A 28 0.41 -0.92 -7.63
N GLY A 29 -0.90 -0.63 -7.59
CA GLY A 29 -1.83 -1.29 -6.68
C GLY A 29 -2.17 -2.75 -7.05
N ASN A 30 -1.88 -3.16 -8.28
CA ASN A 30 -2.07 -4.53 -8.78
C ASN A 30 -0.75 -5.32 -8.83
N SER A 31 0.33 -4.79 -8.25
CA SER A 31 1.60 -5.51 -8.16
C SER A 31 1.44 -6.78 -7.30
N PRO A 32 1.89 -7.96 -7.76
CA PRO A 32 1.84 -9.18 -6.96
C PRO A 32 2.69 -9.09 -5.69
N TYR A 33 3.57 -8.09 -5.59
CA TYR A 33 4.48 -7.89 -4.46
C TYR A 33 4.02 -6.83 -3.45
N PHE A 34 3.13 -5.91 -3.84
CA PHE A 34 2.67 -4.84 -2.96
C PHE A 34 1.15 -4.74 -2.97
N GLN A 35 0.54 -5.25 -1.90
CA GLN A 35 -0.90 -5.20 -1.72
C GLN A 35 -1.26 -4.14 -0.68
N PRO A 36 -2.06 -3.11 -1.03
CA PRO A 36 -2.56 -2.12 -0.08
C PRO A 36 -3.35 -2.73 1.09
N SER A 37 -3.92 -3.93 0.89
CA SER A 37 -4.56 -4.73 1.94
C SER A 37 -3.57 -5.14 3.03
N ALA A 38 -2.36 -5.57 2.69
CA ALA A 38 -1.34 -5.95 3.66
C ALA A 38 -0.91 -4.76 4.53
N VAL A 39 -0.75 -3.58 3.92
CA VAL A 39 -0.46 -2.33 4.66
C VAL A 39 -1.59 -1.99 5.63
N ARG A 40 -2.86 -2.16 5.21
CA ARG A 40 -4.02 -1.96 6.09
C ARG A 40 -4.05 -2.98 7.23
N MET A 41 -3.73 -4.25 6.97
CA MET A 41 -3.65 -5.28 8.02
C MET A 41 -2.58 -4.95 9.06
N ILE A 42 -1.39 -4.55 8.63
CA ILE A 42 -0.31 -4.11 9.51
C ILE A 42 -0.75 -2.88 10.33
N ALA A 43 -1.32 -1.87 9.67
CA ALA A 43 -1.81 -0.69 10.36
C ALA A 43 -2.89 -1.03 11.40
N SER A 44 -3.77 -2.00 11.11
CA SER A 44 -4.80 -2.47 12.04
C SER A 44 -4.23 -3.15 13.28
N LEU A 45 -3.05 -3.77 13.19
CA LEU A 45 -2.35 -4.27 14.37
C LEU A 45 -1.93 -3.13 15.30
N GLY A 46 -1.71 -1.92 14.79
CA GLY A 46 -1.40 -0.73 15.57
C GLY A 46 -2.64 -0.11 16.22
N VAL A 47 -3.09 1.03 15.69
CA VAL A 47 -4.27 1.77 16.19
C VAL A 47 -5.27 2.08 15.07
N PHE A 48 -5.05 1.52 13.87
CA PHE A 48 -5.92 1.78 12.73
C PHE A 48 -7.20 0.96 12.83
N LEU A 49 -8.34 1.62 12.95
CA LEU A 49 -9.62 0.92 13.05
C LEU A 49 -10.15 0.47 11.68
N GLY A 50 -9.70 1.10 10.59
CA GLY A 50 -10.03 0.70 9.22
C GLY A 50 -11.51 0.85 8.88
N ARG A 51 -12.19 1.89 9.37
CA ARG A 51 -13.60 2.13 9.04
C ARG A 51 -13.74 2.54 7.58
N LYS A 52 -14.91 2.28 7.00
CA LYS A 52 -15.27 2.69 5.64
C LYS A 52 -15.18 4.22 5.55
N GLY A 53 -14.13 4.72 4.89
CA GLY A 53 -13.88 6.15 4.70
C GLY A 53 -12.65 6.71 5.42
N ASP A 54 -11.96 5.94 6.25
CA ASP A 54 -10.77 6.41 7.01
C ASP A 54 -9.54 6.73 6.14
N GLY A 55 -9.62 6.49 4.83
CA GLY A 55 -8.52 6.75 3.90
C GLY A 55 -7.39 5.73 4.01
N GLU A 56 -6.15 6.20 3.85
CA GLU A 56 -4.94 5.42 4.00
C GLU A 56 -4.32 5.59 5.39
N PRO A 57 -3.77 4.52 5.97
CA PRO A 57 -3.16 4.59 7.30
C PRO A 57 -1.92 5.50 7.29
N SER A 58 -1.84 6.39 8.28
CA SER A 58 -0.66 7.23 8.48
C SER A 58 0.61 6.40 8.74
N VAL A 59 1.76 6.93 8.33
CA VAL A 59 3.08 6.30 8.51
C VAL A 59 3.32 5.85 9.94
N LYS A 60 3.00 6.68 10.95
CA LYS A 60 3.13 6.35 12.37
C LYS A 60 2.32 5.10 12.77
N THR A 61 1.14 4.93 12.18
CA THR A 61 0.26 3.80 12.46
C THR A 61 0.80 2.51 11.87
N ILE A 62 1.40 2.58 10.68
CA ILE A 62 2.11 1.45 10.07
C ILE A 62 3.31 1.05 10.93
N TRP A 63 4.14 2.01 11.36
CA TRP A 63 5.29 1.73 12.23
C TRP A 63 4.90 1.05 13.54
N LEU A 64 3.84 1.53 14.19
CA LEU A 64 3.34 0.92 15.42
C LEU A 64 2.81 -0.51 15.16
N GLY A 65 2.12 -0.70 14.03
CA GLY A 65 1.65 -2.01 13.59
C GLY A 65 2.77 -3.01 13.31
N LEU A 66 3.86 -2.55 12.67
CA LEU A 66 5.05 -3.36 12.42
C LEU A 66 5.74 -3.80 13.71
N GLY A 67 5.85 -2.91 14.70
CA GLY A 67 6.41 -3.28 16.01
C GLY A 67 5.60 -4.41 16.67
N ARG A 68 4.27 -4.29 16.69
CA ARG A 68 3.41 -5.35 17.23
C ARG A 68 3.47 -6.65 16.41
N LEU A 69 3.60 -6.55 15.09
CA LEU A 69 3.79 -7.72 14.24
C LEU A 69 5.11 -8.44 14.55
N ASP A 70 6.19 -7.70 14.79
CA ASP A 70 7.48 -8.27 15.20
C ASP A 70 7.34 -9.03 16.52
N ASP A 71 6.75 -8.41 17.54
CA ASP A 71 6.51 -9.04 18.85
C ASP A 71 5.71 -10.35 18.73
N ILE A 72 4.64 -10.35 17.93
CA ILE A 72 3.83 -11.55 17.65
C ILE A 72 4.68 -12.62 16.95
N SER A 73 5.51 -12.23 15.98
CA SER A 73 6.36 -13.16 15.23
C SER A 73 7.42 -13.82 16.13
N GLN A 74 8.01 -13.07 17.06
CA GLN A 74 8.97 -13.60 18.03
C GLN A 74 8.27 -14.56 19.00
N THR A 75 7.10 -14.19 19.49
CA THR A 75 6.29 -15.05 20.37
C THR A 75 5.94 -16.37 19.68
N TRP A 76 5.55 -16.33 18.40
CA TRP A 76 5.26 -17.55 17.63
C TRP A 76 6.48 -18.44 17.45
N LYS A 77 7.65 -17.86 17.11
CA LYS A 77 8.92 -18.62 16.99
C LYS A 77 9.30 -19.31 18.30
N LEU A 78 9.13 -18.62 19.43
CA LEU A 78 9.37 -19.20 20.74
C LEU A 78 8.37 -20.32 21.04
N SER A 79 7.09 -20.13 20.71
CA SER A 79 6.06 -21.16 20.88
C SER A 79 6.34 -22.41 20.04
N ASP A 80 6.81 -22.27 18.81
CA ASP A 80 7.14 -23.38 17.90
C ASP A 80 8.31 -24.23 18.44
N GLN A 81 9.34 -23.57 18.99
CA GLN A 81 10.46 -24.22 19.65
C GLN A 81 10.06 -24.98 20.93
N ILE A 82 9.01 -24.50 21.62
CA ILE A 82 8.49 -25.14 22.83
C ILE A 82 7.53 -26.29 22.50
N ILE A 83 6.77 -26.20 21.40
CA ILE A 83 5.77 -27.21 20.97
C ILE A 83 6.41 -28.40 20.24
N SER A 84 7.65 -28.30 19.78
CA SER A 84 8.39 -29.43 19.19
C SER A 84 9.38 -30.14 20.13
N PRO A 85 9.02 -30.56 21.37
CA PRO A 85 9.89 -31.44 22.12
C PRO A 85 9.66 -32.90 21.66
N ILE A 86 10.76 -33.53 21.25
CA ILE A 86 10.98 -34.99 21.13
C ILE A 86 10.45 -35.65 19.84
N GLU A 87 11.41 -35.98 18.97
CA GLU A 87 11.33 -37.02 17.95
C GLU A 87 11.12 -38.39 18.66
N PRO A 88 10.10 -39.19 18.28
CA PRO A 88 9.99 -40.57 18.76
C PRO A 88 11.10 -41.45 18.12
N PRO A 89 11.53 -42.55 18.80
CA PRO A 89 12.78 -43.25 18.53
C PRO A 89 12.92 -43.87 17.14
#